data_AF-A0A4S3JIC1-F1
#
_entry.id   AF-A0A4S3JIC1-F1
#
_cell.length_a   1.000
_cell.length_b   1.000
_cell.length_c   1.000
_cell.angle_alpha   90.00
_cell.angle_beta   90.00
_cell.angle_gamma   90.00
#
_symmetry.space_group_name_H-M   'P 1'
#
loop_
_entity.id
_entity.type
_entity.pdbx_description
1 polymer ?
#
loop_
_entity_poly.entity_id
_entity_poly.type
_entity_poly.pdbx_seq_one_letter_code
_entity_poly.pdbx_strand_id
1 'polypeptide(L)'
;MALPPQILIVGGGVFGLSTALALSRRHPISHVTLLEASSTIPNPEGSSVDTSRIVRADYSNPVYAKLAATAIERWRNTEWGHDGRYTQNGLLLAYPDGHAQGKEYTIKSYYNVKELEGQNVELLPSKRDVLRVAQAYGEELNVAGGYVNWGSGWSDAEAAVRYAKKKLDEAGKVSFQTGNVRSLLYGDPSSPRKVTGVTLADGASITADLVILATGAWTSKLVDLRGRVVATGQAIAYMRISDEEQRRLEHMPTILNFCTGIFIIPPRNNLLKIARHAYGYHNPISVPVPVPGNQRGTAATMDVSLPEPGAPIPREGEEAFRSALNQLLPTFVDRPFSGTRVCWYTDTPKGDFIITYHPDQPGLFLATGGSGHAYKFFPVIGDKVVDALEGNLEPELRDLWSWPAAVDVAEFKGTEDGSRSGPKGLLLMEELAKTQKMQRSSLL
;
A
#
# COMPACT_ATOMS: atom_id res chain seq x y z
N MET A 1 -11.80 -22.01 -15.33
CA MET A 1 -11.86 -23.31 -14.60
C MET A 1 -12.85 -23.16 -13.44
N ALA A 2 -13.50 -24.23 -12.96
CA ALA A 2 -14.31 -24.12 -11.73
C ALA A 2 -13.38 -23.96 -10.52
N LEU A 3 -13.64 -22.97 -9.66
CA LEU A 3 -12.89 -22.81 -8.42
C LEU A 3 -13.37 -23.79 -7.33
N PRO A 4 -12.54 -24.11 -6.32
CA PRO A 4 -12.94 -25.02 -5.25
C PRO A 4 -14.17 -24.51 -4.44
N PRO A 5 -14.93 -25.43 -3.80
CA PRO A 5 -16.15 -25.06 -3.09
C PRO A 5 -15.89 -24.35 -1.76
N GLN A 6 -14.78 -24.60 -1.06
CA GLN A 6 -14.40 -23.89 0.17
C GLN A 6 -13.17 -22.98 -0.05
N ILE A 7 -13.36 -21.67 0.06
CA ILE A 7 -12.30 -20.67 -0.13
C ILE A 7 -12.13 -19.85 1.15
N LEU A 8 -10.92 -19.84 1.71
CA LEU A 8 -10.53 -18.99 2.84
C LEU A 8 -9.65 -17.84 2.37
N ILE A 9 -10.11 -16.60 2.57
CA ILE A 9 -9.31 -15.37 2.39
C ILE A 9 -8.79 -14.95 3.76
N VAL A 10 -7.48 -14.76 3.89
CA VAL A 10 -6.85 -14.24 5.12
C VAL A 10 -6.41 -12.80 4.90
N GLY A 11 -7.02 -11.86 5.63
CA GLY A 11 -6.76 -10.42 5.59
C GLY A 11 -7.92 -9.61 4.98
N GLY A 12 -8.56 -8.76 5.78
CA GLY A 12 -9.65 -7.85 5.42
C GLY A 12 -9.21 -6.51 4.85
N GLY A 13 -8.08 -6.47 4.14
CA GLY A 13 -7.57 -5.28 3.46
C GLY A 13 -8.07 -5.14 2.01
N VAL A 14 -7.45 -4.23 1.26
CA VAL A 14 -7.75 -3.96 -0.17
C VAL A 14 -7.81 -5.23 -1.01
N PHE A 15 -6.78 -6.09 -0.95
CA PHE A 15 -6.75 -7.33 -1.72
C PHE A 15 -7.89 -8.28 -1.31
N GLY A 16 -8.04 -8.56 -0.01
CA GLY A 16 -8.99 -9.56 0.47
C GLY A 16 -10.45 -9.16 0.28
N LEU A 17 -10.81 -7.91 0.61
CA LEU A 17 -12.18 -7.41 0.41
C LEU A 17 -12.55 -7.30 -1.07
N SER A 18 -11.63 -6.84 -1.92
CA SER A 18 -11.88 -6.77 -3.37
C SER A 18 -12.02 -8.19 -3.96
N THR A 19 -11.17 -9.13 -3.55
CA THR A 19 -11.24 -10.54 -3.98
C THR A 19 -12.55 -11.20 -3.52
N ALA A 20 -13.00 -10.94 -2.29
CA ALA A 20 -14.29 -11.40 -1.78
C ALA A 20 -15.47 -10.83 -2.60
N LEU A 21 -15.41 -9.55 -3.00
CA LEU A 21 -16.43 -8.93 -3.87
C LEU A 21 -16.44 -9.58 -5.27
N ALA A 22 -15.26 -9.86 -5.84
CA ALA A 22 -15.17 -10.53 -7.13
C ALA A 22 -15.68 -11.98 -7.08
N LEU A 23 -15.27 -12.76 -6.07
CA LEU A 23 -15.72 -14.15 -5.88
C LEU A 23 -17.22 -14.25 -5.62
N SER A 24 -17.79 -13.42 -4.72
CA SER A 24 -19.24 -13.47 -4.42
C SER A 24 -20.15 -13.12 -5.61
N ARG A 25 -19.61 -12.40 -6.61
CA ARG A 25 -20.27 -12.12 -7.90
C ARG A 25 -20.07 -13.23 -8.93
N ARG A 26 -18.83 -13.71 -9.11
CA ARG A 26 -18.43 -14.63 -10.21
C ARG A 26 -18.59 -16.12 -9.87
N HIS A 27 -18.42 -16.49 -8.61
CA HIS A 27 -18.43 -17.87 -8.10
C HIS A 27 -19.46 -18.04 -6.97
N PRO A 28 -20.77 -17.82 -7.23
CA PRO A 28 -21.82 -17.82 -6.20
C PRO A 28 -22.07 -19.18 -5.53
N ILE A 29 -21.45 -20.26 -6.03
CA ILE A 29 -21.48 -21.61 -5.44
C ILE A 29 -20.33 -21.88 -4.46
N SER A 30 -19.27 -21.07 -4.50
CA SER A 30 -18.14 -21.18 -3.57
C SER A 30 -18.49 -20.51 -2.25
N HIS A 31 -18.25 -21.21 -1.16
CA HIS A 31 -18.39 -20.72 0.20
C HIS A 31 -17.11 -19.96 0.55
N VAL A 32 -17.21 -18.63 0.62
CA VAL A 32 -16.08 -17.75 0.92
C VAL A 32 -16.10 -17.37 2.39
N THR A 33 -15.04 -17.73 3.11
CA THR A 33 -14.75 -17.21 4.46
C THR A 33 -13.68 -16.14 4.36
N LEU A 34 -13.90 -14.97 4.97
CA LEU A 34 -12.87 -13.95 5.15
C LEU A 34 -12.49 -13.87 6.63
N LEU A 35 -11.22 -14.14 6.92
CA LEU A 35 -10.63 -14.08 8.25
C LEU A 35 -9.78 -12.82 8.41
N GLU A 36 -10.08 -12.00 9.40
CA GLU A 36 -9.31 -10.80 9.75
C GLU A 36 -8.78 -10.89 11.20
N ALA A 37 -7.59 -10.38 11.47
CA ALA A 37 -7.00 -10.39 12.81
C ALA A 37 -7.66 -9.36 13.75
N SER A 38 -8.06 -8.21 13.20
CA SER A 38 -8.81 -7.18 13.92
C SER A 38 -10.27 -7.60 14.16
N SER A 39 -10.85 -7.12 15.27
CA SER A 39 -12.28 -7.21 15.55
C SER A 39 -13.14 -6.30 14.68
N THR A 40 -12.53 -5.39 13.90
CA THR A 40 -13.22 -4.49 12.98
C THR A 40 -12.65 -4.55 11.57
N ILE A 41 -13.54 -4.39 10.59
CA ILE A 41 -13.20 -4.01 9.22
C ILE A 41 -13.90 -2.65 9.00
N PRO A 42 -13.17 -1.54 8.84
CA PRO A 42 -11.71 -1.43 8.61
C PRO A 42 -10.83 -1.82 9.81
N ASN A 43 -9.64 -2.37 9.54
CA ASN A 43 -8.60 -2.62 10.54
C ASN A 43 -7.72 -1.36 10.72
N PRO A 44 -7.66 -0.73 11.91
CA PRO A 44 -6.89 0.49 12.16
C PRO A 44 -5.38 0.41 11.83
N GLU A 45 -4.76 -0.75 12.06
CA GLU A 45 -3.33 -0.99 11.80
C GLU A 45 -3.06 -1.36 10.33
N GLY A 46 -4.10 -1.64 9.54
CA GLY A 46 -3.97 -1.99 8.14
C GLY A 46 -3.60 -0.79 7.26
N SER A 47 -2.60 -0.91 6.39
CA SER A 47 -2.23 0.15 5.44
C SER A 47 -3.31 0.45 4.38
N SER A 48 -4.32 -0.41 4.26
CA SER A 48 -5.56 -0.12 3.53
C SER A 48 -6.38 1.03 4.13
N VAL A 49 -6.15 1.34 5.41
CA VAL A 49 -6.91 2.30 6.21
C VAL A 49 -6.10 3.56 6.43
N ASP A 50 -6.71 4.71 6.13
CA ASP A 50 -6.13 6.04 6.29
C ASP A 50 -7.20 7.11 6.07
N THR A 51 -6.93 8.35 6.46
CA THR A 51 -7.79 9.51 6.16
C THR A 51 -7.79 9.82 4.66
N SER A 52 -6.68 9.52 3.98
CA SER A 52 -6.56 9.69 2.53
C SER A 52 -5.45 8.85 1.88
N ARG A 53 -5.67 8.47 0.62
CA ARG A 53 -4.68 7.81 -0.26
C ARG A 53 -4.73 8.39 -1.67
N ILE A 54 -3.57 8.47 -2.33
CA ILE A 54 -3.46 8.99 -3.70
C ILE A 54 -3.99 7.98 -4.71
N VAL A 55 -4.89 8.43 -5.58
CA VAL A 55 -5.50 7.66 -6.66
C VAL A 55 -5.04 8.26 -7.99
N ARG A 56 -4.10 7.57 -8.65
CA ARG A 56 -3.30 8.14 -9.75
C ARG A 56 -2.88 7.12 -10.82
N ALA A 57 -2.88 7.52 -12.10
CA ALA A 57 -2.38 6.72 -13.23
C ALA A 57 -0.89 6.93 -13.56
N ASP A 58 -0.24 7.83 -12.81
CA ASP A 58 1.08 8.41 -13.09
C ASP A 58 2.28 7.46 -12.89
N TYR A 59 2.38 6.42 -13.71
CA TYR A 59 3.44 5.41 -13.65
C TYR A 59 4.37 5.48 -14.85
N SER A 60 5.67 5.24 -14.60
CA SER A 60 6.67 5.04 -15.64
C SER A 60 6.48 3.72 -16.42
N ASN A 61 5.84 2.73 -15.81
CA ASN A 61 5.41 1.48 -16.47
C ASN A 61 3.99 1.65 -17.07
N PRO A 62 3.81 1.51 -18.39
CA PRO A 62 2.53 1.75 -19.07
C PRO A 62 1.44 0.73 -18.68
N VAL A 63 1.80 -0.49 -18.29
CA VAL A 63 0.84 -1.52 -17.86
C VAL A 63 0.14 -1.09 -16.57
N TYR A 64 0.89 -0.57 -15.59
CA TYR A 64 0.30 0.02 -14.38
C TYR A 64 -0.46 1.31 -14.65
N ALA A 65 -0.01 2.14 -15.59
CA ALA A 65 -0.73 3.35 -15.98
C ALA A 65 -2.13 3.02 -16.53
N LYS A 66 -2.21 2.06 -17.46
CA LYS A 66 -3.46 1.54 -18.04
C LYS A 66 -4.38 0.90 -16.99
N LEU A 67 -3.85 0.02 -16.14
CA LEU A 67 -4.62 -0.60 -15.05
C LEU A 67 -5.16 0.45 -14.05
N ALA A 68 -4.37 1.49 -13.77
CA ALA A 68 -4.76 2.55 -12.85
C ALA A 68 -5.79 3.51 -13.47
N ALA A 69 -5.72 3.79 -14.77
CA ALA A 69 -6.78 4.49 -15.49
C ALA A 69 -8.10 3.71 -15.43
N THR A 70 -8.07 2.38 -15.61
CA THR A 70 -9.25 1.51 -15.43
C THR A 70 -9.80 1.56 -13.99
N ALA A 71 -8.93 1.66 -12.98
CA ALA A 71 -9.36 1.85 -11.59
C ALA A 71 -9.97 3.24 -11.35
N ILE A 72 -9.36 4.30 -11.89
CA ILE A 72 -9.85 5.69 -11.81
C ILE A 72 -11.23 5.82 -12.44
N GLU A 73 -11.46 5.16 -13.58
CA GLU A 73 -12.77 5.12 -14.23
C GLU A 73 -13.86 4.56 -13.30
N ARG A 74 -13.55 3.51 -12.52
CA ARG A 74 -14.46 3.01 -11.47
C ARG A 74 -14.63 3.99 -10.31
N TRP A 75 -13.58 4.70 -9.89
CA TRP A 75 -13.68 5.73 -8.85
C TRP A 75 -14.54 6.91 -9.29
N ARG A 76 -14.43 7.37 -10.53
CA ARG A 76 -15.23 8.48 -11.08
C ARG A 76 -16.70 8.11 -11.24
N ASN A 77 -16.96 6.99 -11.91
CA ASN A 77 -18.26 6.72 -12.54
C ASN A 77 -19.03 5.56 -11.90
N THR A 78 -18.71 5.19 -10.66
CA THR A 78 -19.48 4.20 -9.88
C THR A 78 -19.56 4.58 -8.39
N GLU A 79 -20.44 3.88 -7.66
CA GLU A 79 -20.64 4.01 -6.20
C GLU A 79 -19.33 4.01 -5.37
N TRP A 80 -18.23 3.45 -5.88
CA TRP A 80 -16.92 3.50 -5.22
C TRP A 80 -16.48 4.91 -4.82
N GLY A 81 -16.64 5.92 -5.69
CA GLY A 81 -16.25 7.31 -5.41
C GLY A 81 -17.35 8.20 -4.82
N HIS A 82 -18.60 7.73 -4.79
CA HIS A 82 -19.75 8.46 -4.25
C HIS A 82 -19.58 8.77 -2.75
N ASP A 83 -20.49 9.59 -2.19
CA ASP A 83 -20.49 10.02 -0.78
C ASP A 83 -19.16 10.67 -0.36
N GLY A 84 -18.51 11.37 -1.28
CA GLY A 84 -17.20 11.99 -1.09
C GLY A 84 -16.03 11.02 -0.97
N ARG A 85 -16.20 9.70 -1.21
CA ARG A 85 -15.11 8.73 -1.11
C ARG A 85 -13.96 9.03 -2.07
N TYR A 86 -14.23 9.61 -3.24
CA TYR A 86 -13.20 10.07 -4.19
C TYR A 86 -13.23 11.61 -4.35
N THR A 87 -12.09 12.19 -4.69
CA THR A 87 -11.93 13.62 -5.00
C THR A 87 -10.91 13.77 -6.12
N GLN A 88 -11.39 14.20 -7.28
CA GLN A 88 -10.57 14.49 -8.45
C GLN A 88 -10.18 15.98 -8.45
N ASN A 89 -9.07 16.30 -7.78
CA ASN A 89 -8.48 17.64 -7.75
C ASN A 89 -7.07 17.68 -8.36
N GLY A 90 -6.62 16.59 -8.98
CA GLY A 90 -5.35 16.48 -9.69
C GLY A 90 -4.19 15.92 -8.84
N LEU A 91 -3.15 15.51 -9.56
CA LEU A 91 -1.83 15.22 -9.01
C LEU A 91 -0.80 16.13 -9.69
N LEU A 92 -0.05 16.89 -8.89
CA LEU A 92 1.16 17.57 -9.32
C LEU A 92 2.37 16.68 -8.98
N LEU A 93 3.06 16.20 -10.02
CA LEU A 93 4.29 15.44 -9.87
C LEU A 93 5.48 16.32 -10.26
N ALA A 94 6.32 16.66 -9.28
CA ALA A 94 7.41 17.61 -9.43
C ALA A 94 8.79 17.02 -9.09
N TYR A 95 9.84 17.60 -9.66
CA TYR A 95 11.24 17.28 -9.36
C TYR A 95 12.08 18.56 -9.14
N PRO A 96 13.05 18.58 -8.21
CA PRO A 96 14.07 19.60 -8.08
C PRO A 96 15.19 19.45 -9.12
N ASP A 97 16.06 20.45 -9.22
CA ASP A 97 17.29 20.38 -10.03
C ASP A 97 18.27 19.32 -9.50
N GLY A 98 19.12 18.79 -10.39
CA GLY A 98 20.17 17.82 -10.04
C GLY A 98 19.70 16.36 -9.84
N HIS A 99 18.39 16.09 -9.75
CA HIS A 99 17.86 14.74 -9.51
C HIS A 99 17.45 14.01 -10.81
N ALA A 100 18.44 13.47 -11.53
CA ALA A 100 18.24 12.81 -12.83
C ALA A 100 17.22 11.65 -12.80
N GLN A 101 17.31 10.73 -11.85
CA GLN A 101 16.44 9.55 -11.77
C GLN A 101 14.98 9.91 -11.51
N GLY A 102 14.71 10.83 -10.57
CA GLY A 102 13.34 11.27 -10.28
C GLY A 102 12.73 12.09 -11.41
N LYS A 103 13.55 12.88 -12.13
CA LYS A 103 13.16 13.53 -13.39
C LYS A 103 12.81 12.50 -14.47
N GLU A 104 13.63 11.46 -14.64
CA GLU A 104 13.37 10.39 -15.62
C GLU A 104 12.06 9.65 -15.35
N TYR A 105 11.81 9.25 -14.09
CA TYR A 105 10.53 8.63 -13.69
C TYR A 105 9.35 9.57 -13.99
N THR A 106 9.47 10.85 -13.64
CA THR A 106 8.43 11.86 -13.83
C THR A 106 8.12 12.06 -15.32
N ILE A 107 9.14 12.20 -16.17
CA ILE A 107 8.96 12.40 -17.62
C ILE A 107 8.39 11.15 -18.30
N LYS A 108 8.84 9.94 -17.92
CA LYS A 108 8.23 8.68 -18.42
C LYS A 108 6.76 8.57 -18.01
N SER A 109 6.44 8.92 -16.76
CA SER A 109 5.06 8.94 -16.25
C SER A 109 4.19 9.92 -17.01
N TYR A 110 4.68 11.14 -17.27
CA TYR A 110 4.00 12.17 -18.06
C TYR A 110 3.53 11.64 -19.41
N TYR A 111 4.42 11.02 -20.21
CA TYR A 111 4.05 10.54 -21.55
C TYR A 111 2.96 9.45 -21.48
N ASN A 112 3.10 8.49 -20.57
CA ASN A 112 2.11 7.42 -20.38
C ASN A 112 0.72 7.98 -20.02
N VAL A 113 0.62 8.94 -19.08
CA VAL A 113 -0.69 9.52 -18.73
C VAL A 113 -1.17 10.54 -19.75
N LYS A 114 -0.29 11.21 -20.50
CA LYS A 114 -0.67 12.15 -21.56
C LYS A 114 -1.43 11.46 -22.69
N GLU A 115 -1.06 10.22 -23.01
CA GLU A 115 -1.76 9.35 -23.95
C GLU A 115 -3.16 8.93 -23.43
N LEU A 116 -3.28 8.65 -22.13
CA LEU A 116 -4.52 8.16 -21.50
C LEU A 116 -5.55 9.26 -21.17
N GLU A 117 -5.08 10.44 -20.74
CA GLU A 117 -5.90 11.51 -20.15
C GLU A 117 -5.89 12.81 -20.99
N GLY A 118 -5.12 12.86 -22.08
CA GLY A 118 -5.21 13.91 -23.10
C GLY A 118 -4.99 15.32 -22.56
N GLN A 119 -6.02 16.18 -22.65
CA GLN A 119 -5.92 17.57 -22.19
C GLN A 119 -5.93 17.74 -20.66
N ASN A 120 -6.29 16.71 -19.89
CA ASN A 120 -6.21 16.76 -18.42
C ASN A 120 -4.77 16.75 -17.90
N VAL A 121 -3.76 16.52 -18.75
CA VAL A 121 -2.34 16.46 -18.38
C VAL A 121 -1.57 17.63 -19.00
N GLU A 122 -0.94 18.45 -18.16
CA GLU A 122 -0.15 19.62 -18.56
C GLU A 122 1.31 19.50 -18.09
N LEU A 123 2.26 19.63 -19.01
CA LEU A 123 3.69 19.71 -18.71
C LEU A 123 4.04 21.07 -18.09
N LEU A 124 4.83 21.07 -17.03
CA LEU A 124 5.23 22.27 -16.28
C LEU A 124 6.76 22.37 -16.31
N PRO A 125 7.35 22.95 -17.38
CA PRO A 125 8.79 22.85 -17.65
C PRO A 125 9.67 23.70 -16.74
N SER A 126 9.11 24.63 -15.97
CA SER A 126 9.86 25.50 -15.04
C SER A 126 9.21 25.63 -13.66
N LYS A 127 9.98 26.08 -12.65
CA LYS A 127 9.46 26.47 -11.31
C LYS A 127 8.25 27.40 -11.39
N ARG A 128 8.26 28.37 -12.31
CA ARG A 128 7.15 29.32 -12.50
C ARG A 128 5.85 28.61 -12.90
N ASP A 129 5.94 27.63 -13.78
CA ASP A 129 4.76 26.90 -14.26
C ASP A 129 4.23 25.94 -13.19
N VAL A 130 5.11 25.37 -12.36
CA VAL A 130 4.74 24.60 -11.16
C VAL A 130 4.04 25.49 -10.12
N LEU A 131 4.59 26.66 -9.79
CA LEU A 131 3.99 27.59 -8.82
C LEU A 131 2.59 28.06 -9.24
N ARG A 132 2.36 28.26 -10.54
CA ARG A 132 1.04 28.64 -11.09
C ARG A 132 -0.07 27.64 -10.76
N VAL A 133 0.24 26.33 -10.65
CA VAL A 133 -0.75 25.29 -10.29
C VAL A 133 -0.68 24.89 -8.80
N ALA A 134 0.34 25.37 -8.08
CA ALA A 134 0.64 25.05 -6.69
C ALA A 134 0.50 26.27 -5.76
N GLN A 135 -0.30 27.27 -6.13
CA GLN A 135 -0.34 28.60 -5.50
C GLN A 135 -0.56 28.62 -3.97
N ALA A 136 -1.16 27.57 -3.38
CA ALA A 136 -1.32 27.47 -1.93
C ALA A 136 -0.20 26.69 -1.21
N TYR A 137 0.75 26.09 -1.95
CA TYR A 137 1.92 25.38 -1.43
C TYR A 137 3.20 26.24 -1.35
N GLY A 138 3.05 27.57 -1.23
CA GLY A 138 4.17 28.49 -1.03
C GLY A 138 5.00 28.77 -2.28
N GLU A 139 5.86 29.80 -2.20
CA GLU A 139 6.66 30.31 -3.32
C GLU A 139 8.09 29.71 -3.34
N GLU A 140 8.58 29.29 -2.17
CA GLU A 140 9.93 28.73 -1.98
C GLU A 140 10.04 27.22 -2.22
N LEU A 141 9.16 26.68 -3.08
CA LEU A 141 9.27 25.31 -3.55
C LEU A 141 10.65 25.07 -4.20
N ASN A 142 11.36 24.05 -3.71
CA ASN A 142 12.55 23.51 -4.38
C ASN A 142 12.09 22.56 -5.50
N VAL A 143 11.78 23.14 -6.65
CA VAL A 143 11.34 22.45 -7.87
C VAL A 143 12.00 23.10 -9.09
N ALA A 144 12.40 22.28 -10.06
CA ALA A 144 12.86 22.70 -11.37
C ALA A 144 11.73 22.62 -12.41
N GLY A 145 10.88 21.60 -12.31
CA GLY A 145 9.73 21.38 -13.17
C GLY A 145 8.94 20.15 -12.75
N GLY A 146 8.02 19.73 -13.62
CA GLY A 146 7.13 18.60 -13.38
C GLY A 146 6.01 18.53 -14.39
N TYR A 147 4.87 17.98 -13.98
CA TYR A 147 3.61 18.09 -14.70
C TYR A 147 2.42 17.97 -13.73
N VAL A 148 1.25 18.43 -14.15
CA VAL A 148 -0.01 18.19 -13.43
C VAL A 148 -0.92 17.29 -14.25
N ASN A 149 -1.57 16.35 -13.58
CA ASN A 149 -2.58 15.46 -14.14
C ASN A 149 -3.89 15.67 -13.37
N TRP A 150 -4.79 16.46 -13.94
CA TRP A 150 -6.13 16.76 -13.42
C TRP A 150 -7.09 15.56 -13.50
N GLY A 151 -6.70 14.48 -14.17
CA GLY A 151 -7.39 13.21 -14.11
C GLY A 151 -7.18 12.46 -12.79
N SER A 152 -6.00 12.61 -12.18
CA SER A 152 -5.67 11.99 -10.89
C SER A 152 -6.31 12.72 -9.71
N GLY A 153 -6.23 12.12 -8.52
CA GLY A 153 -6.76 12.72 -7.30
C GLY A 153 -6.46 11.88 -6.07
N TRP A 154 -7.39 11.85 -5.12
CA TRP A 154 -7.26 11.09 -3.88
C TRP A 154 -8.62 10.59 -3.38
N SER A 155 -8.59 9.66 -2.43
CA SER A 155 -9.80 9.10 -1.83
C SER A 155 -9.69 8.96 -0.33
N ASP A 156 -10.83 9.05 0.37
CA ASP A 156 -10.99 8.65 1.77
C ASP A 156 -10.87 7.13 1.87
N ALA A 157 -9.73 6.66 2.39
CA ALA A 157 -9.37 5.25 2.29
C ALA A 157 -10.15 4.38 3.29
N GLU A 158 -10.35 4.88 4.49
CA GLU A 158 -11.18 4.21 5.49
C GLU A 158 -12.65 4.13 5.07
N ALA A 159 -13.21 5.19 4.48
CA ALA A 159 -14.58 5.17 3.95
C ALA A 159 -14.73 4.21 2.76
N ALA A 160 -13.72 4.07 1.90
CA ALA A 160 -13.72 3.06 0.83
C ALA A 160 -13.68 1.62 1.37
N VAL A 161 -12.90 1.36 2.43
CA VAL A 161 -12.86 0.03 3.09
C VAL A 161 -14.21 -0.28 3.76
N ARG A 162 -14.83 0.70 4.44
CA ARG A 162 -16.21 0.59 4.94
C ARG A 162 -17.21 0.27 3.83
N TYR A 163 -17.12 0.96 2.69
CA TYR A 163 -18.00 0.73 1.53
C TYR A 163 -17.86 -0.70 0.98
N ALA A 164 -16.63 -1.19 0.82
CA ALA A 164 -16.39 -2.57 0.36
C ALA A 164 -16.96 -3.61 1.33
N LYS A 165 -16.77 -3.42 2.65
CA LYS A 165 -17.36 -4.28 3.69
C LYS A 165 -18.89 -4.25 3.66
N LYS A 166 -19.49 -3.06 3.57
CA LYS A 166 -20.94 -2.87 3.44
C LYS A 166 -21.51 -3.64 2.24
N LYS A 167 -20.87 -3.55 1.06
CA LYS A 167 -21.33 -4.27 -0.15
C LYS A 167 -21.24 -5.80 0.00
N LEU A 168 -20.29 -6.32 0.79
CA LEU A 168 -20.21 -7.74 1.13
C LEU A 168 -21.31 -8.18 2.10
N ASP A 169 -21.63 -7.34 3.09
CA ASP A 169 -22.71 -7.58 4.05
C ASP A 169 -24.08 -7.56 3.36
N GLU A 170 -24.32 -6.57 2.48
CA GLU A 170 -25.52 -6.50 1.64
C GLU A 170 -25.67 -7.71 0.70
N ALA A 171 -24.56 -8.29 0.24
CA ALA A 171 -24.57 -9.47 -0.62
C ALA A 171 -24.86 -10.78 0.15
N GLY A 172 -24.59 -10.84 1.46
CA GLY A 172 -24.89 -12.01 2.31
C GLY A 172 -24.16 -13.30 1.97
N LYS A 173 -23.10 -13.25 1.14
CA LYS A 173 -22.41 -14.42 0.56
C LYS A 173 -21.03 -14.74 1.15
N VAL A 174 -20.54 -13.93 2.08
CA VAL A 174 -19.20 -14.07 2.66
C VAL A 174 -19.30 -14.18 4.18
N SER A 175 -18.76 -15.28 4.71
CA SER A 175 -18.68 -15.51 6.15
C SER A 175 -17.48 -14.76 6.71
N PHE A 176 -17.71 -13.75 7.55
CA PHE A 176 -16.63 -13.03 8.25
C PHE A 176 -16.29 -13.73 9.56
N GLN A 177 -14.99 -13.91 9.81
CA GLN A 177 -14.45 -14.43 11.08
C GLN A 177 -13.31 -13.54 11.57
N THR A 178 -13.12 -13.48 12.89
CA THR A 178 -12.01 -12.78 13.52
C THR A 178 -11.05 -13.79 14.13
N GLY A 179 -9.75 -13.68 13.85
CA GLY A 179 -8.75 -14.57 14.40
C GLY A 179 -7.33 -14.28 13.91
N ASN A 180 -6.37 -14.36 14.83
CA ASN A 180 -4.95 -14.22 14.51
C ASN A 180 -4.40 -15.53 13.95
N VAL A 181 -4.02 -15.57 12.67
CA VAL A 181 -3.37 -16.75 12.07
C VAL A 181 -1.96 -16.92 12.65
N ARG A 182 -1.68 -18.13 13.14
CA ARG A 182 -0.36 -18.55 13.63
C ARG A 182 0.46 -19.22 12.53
N SER A 183 -0.17 -20.11 11.75
CA SER A 183 0.51 -20.94 10.73
C SER A 183 -0.48 -21.46 9.68
N LEU A 184 0.05 -21.82 8.51
CA LEU A 184 -0.69 -22.62 7.53
C LEU A 184 -0.92 -24.05 8.06
N LEU A 185 -2.05 -24.64 7.68
CA LEU A 185 -2.40 -26.03 7.97
C LEU A 185 -2.07 -26.92 6.77
N TYR A 186 -1.40 -28.05 7.04
CA TYR A 186 -1.10 -29.09 6.06
C TYR A 186 -1.74 -30.38 6.54
N GLY A 187 -2.69 -30.94 5.78
CA GLY A 187 -3.56 -32.02 6.24
C GLY A 187 -3.67 -33.23 5.32
N ASP A 188 -2.92 -33.26 4.20
CA ASP A 188 -2.99 -34.32 3.19
C ASP A 188 -1.75 -35.23 3.26
N PRO A 189 -1.84 -36.47 3.78
CA PRO A 189 -0.69 -37.39 3.85
C PRO A 189 -0.15 -37.80 2.48
N SER A 190 -0.98 -37.73 1.42
CA SER A 190 -0.57 -38.00 0.04
C SER A 190 0.06 -36.78 -0.64
N SER A 191 -0.18 -35.58 -0.11
CA SER A 191 0.38 -34.32 -0.60
C SER A 191 0.85 -33.46 0.59
N PRO A 192 1.99 -33.79 1.22
CA PRO A 192 2.42 -33.17 2.49
C PRO A 192 2.76 -31.68 2.41
N ARG A 193 2.80 -31.10 1.20
CA ARG A 193 2.96 -29.65 0.97
C ARG A 193 1.64 -28.94 0.61
N LYS A 194 0.52 -29.65 0.46
CA LYS A 194 -0.79 -29.07 0.18
C LYS A 194 -1.30 -28.33 1.41
N VAL A 195 -1.60 -27.06 1.25
CA VAL A 195 -2.27 -26.24 2.26
C VAL A 195 -3.75 -26.59 2.25
N THR A 196 -4.30 -26.87 3.42
CA THR A 196 -5.70 -27.26 3.62
C THR A 196 -6.43 -26.36 4.62
N GLY A 197 -5.87 -25.18 4.92
CA GLY A 197 -6.42 -24.23 5.88
C GLY A 197 -5.36 -23.44 6.65
N VAL A 198 -5.75 -22.96 7.83
CA VAL A 198 -4.88 -22.25 8.79
C VAL A 198 -5.13 -22.72 10.21
N THR A 199 -4.13 -22.54 11.07
CA THR A 199 -4.24 -22.66 12.53
C THR A 199 -4.11 -21.27 13.15
N LEU A 200 -5.02 -20.95 14.07
CA LEU A 200 -5.09 -19.68 14.79
C LEU A 200 -4.17 -19.69 16.03
N ALA A 201 -3.97 -18.52 16.61
CA ALA A 201 -3.13 -18.31 17.79
C ALA A 201 -3.65 -19.01 19.06
N ASP A 202 -4.97 -19.18 19.19
CA ASP A 202 -5.65 -19.94 20.25
C ASP A 202 -5.59 -21.46 20.05
N GLY A 203 -5.07 -21.93 18.90
CA GLY A 203 -4.99 -23.34 18.53
C GLY A 203 -6.18 -23.87 17.72
N ALA A 204 -7.26 -23.10 17.55
CA ALA A 204 -8.34 -23.46 16.64
C ALA A 204 -7.83 -23.54 15.19
N SER A 205 -8.52 -24.28 14.33
CA SER A 205 -8.14 -24.43 12.92
C SER A 205 -9.35 -24.23 12.01
N ILE A 206 -9.12 -23.56 10.87
CA ILE A 206 -10.11 -23.30 9.84
C ILE A 206 -9.62 -23.98 8.56
N THR A 207 -10.40 -24.93 8.05
CA THR A 207 -10.08 -25.71 6.84
C THR A 207 -10.67 -25.08 5.58
N ALA A 208 -9.96 -25.19 4.46
CA ALA A 208 -10.45 -24.81 3.13
C ALA A 208 -9.73 -25.60 2.03
N ASP A 209 -10.36 -25.69 0.85
CA ASP A 209 -9.75 -26.29 -0.35
C ASP A 209 -8.74 -25.33 -1.03
N LEU A 210 -8.95 -24.03 -0.83
CA LEU A 210 -8.09 -22.94 -1.30
C LEU A 210 -7.91 -21.89 -0.20
N VAL A 211 -6.65 -21.56 0.11
CA VAL A 211 -6.28 -20.46 1.01
C VAL A 211 -5.65 -19.33 0.20
N ILE A 212 -6.26 -18.15 0.28
CA ILE A 212 -5.80 -16.90 -0.35
C ILE A 212 -5.19 -16.02 0.74
N LEU A 213 -3.87 -15.81 0.71
CA LEU A 213 -3.19 -14.89 1.61
C LEU A 213 -3.21 -13.47 1.05
N ALA A 214 -4.11 -12.65 1.60
CA ALA A 214 -4.20 -11.20 1.40
C ALA A 214 -3.61 -10.42 2.60
N THR A 215 -2.62 -11.01 3.28
CA THR A 215 -2.11 -10.59 4.60
C THR A 215 -1.09 -9.45 4.58
N GLY A 216 -0.88 -8.79 3.44
CA GLY A 216 -0.04 -7.59 3.33
C GLY A 216 1.33 -7.74 3.99
N ALA A 217 1.70 -6.78 4.85
CA ALA A 217 3.03 -6.73 5.46
C ALA A 217 3.31 -7.89 6.44
N TRP A 218 2.30 -8.67 6.81
CA TRP A 218 2.43 -9.86 7.65
C TRP A 218 2.63 -11.16 6.85
N THR A 219 2.59 -11.15 5.50
CA THR A 219 2.68 -12.39 4.70
C THR A 219 3.96 -13.19 4.97
N SER A 220 5.11 -12.54 5.16
CA SER A 220 6.40 -13.20 5.41
C SER A 220 6.48 -13.98 6.73
N LYS A 221 5.51 -13.81 7.64
CA LYS A 221 5.34 -14.64 8.84
C LYS A 221 4.73 -16.01 8.54
N LEU A 222 3.97 -16.11 7.44
CA LEU A 222 3.18 -17.29 7.06
C LEU A 222 3.77 -18.07 5.88
N VAL A 223 4.62 -17.43 5.06
CA VAL A 223 5.29 -18.02 3.89
C VAL A 223 6.73 -17.50 3.86
N ASP A 224 7.70 -18.36 3.54
CA ASP A 224 9.08 -17.93 3.33
C ASP A 224 9.20 -17.15 2.02
N LEU A 225 9.32 -15.83 2.16
CA LEU A 225 9.45 -14.87 1.06
C LEU A 225 10.78 -14.11 1.13
N ARG A 226 11.81 -14.69 1.77
CA ARG A 226 13.14 -14.09 1.81
C ARG A 226 13.69 -13.84 0.40
N GLY A 227 14.23 -12.64 0.19
CA GLY A 227 14.69 -12.18 -1.12
C GLY A 227 13.57 -11.91 -2.14
N ARG A 228 12.30 -12.09 -1.78
CA ARG A 228 11.14 -11.91 -2.68
C ARG A 228 10.27 -10.73 -2.25
N VAL A 229 10.08 -10.56 -0.95
CA VAL A 229 9.40 -9.39 -0.37
C VAL A 229 10.08 -8.93 0.90
N VAL A 230 9.89 -7.65 1.25
CA VAL A 230 10.25 -7.11 2.56
C VAL A 230 9.15 -6.18 3.06
N ALA A 231 8.80 -6.25 4.34
CA ALA A 231 7.89 -5.28 4.93
C ALA A 231 8.65 -3.96 5.19
N THR A 232 8.14 -2.83 4.70
CA THR A 232 8.72 -1.50 4.96
C THR A 232 7.69 -0.60 5.64
N GLY A 233 8.09 0.02 6.74
CA GLY A 233 7.30 0.91 7.57
C GLY A 233 7.61 2.36 7.23
N GLN A 234 6.59 3.18 6.99
CA GLN A 234 6.76 4.45 6.29
C GLN A 234 6.09 5.59 7.02
N ALA A 235 6.78 6.73 7.12
CA ALA A 235 6.35 7.84 7.97
C ALA A 235 5.07 8.50 7.43
N ILE A 236 4.12 8.74 8.34
CA ILE A 236 2.91 9.56 8.12
C ILE A 236 2.70 10.47 9.34
N ALA A 237 2.37 11.73 9.09
CA ALA A 237 1.94 12.67 10.12
C ALA A 237 0.66 13.42 9.70
N TYR A 238 -0.13 13.79 10.70
CA TYR A 238 -1.39 14.51 10.55
C TYR A 238 -1.34 15.81 11.36
N MET A 239 -2.04 16.84 10.89
CA MET A 239 -2.03 18.16 11.50
C MET A 239 -3.42 18.79 11.47
N ARG A 240 -3.83 19.40 12.59
CA ARG A 240 -5.05 20.20 12.65
C ARG A 240 -4.83 21.58 12.02
N ILE A 241 -5.82 22.02 11.27
CA ILE A 241 -5.81 23.28 10.51
C ILE A 241 -7.11 24.07 10.75
N SER A 242 -7.13 25.35 10.44
CA SER A 242 -8.35 26.17 10.51
C SER A 242 -9.26 25.97 9.28
N ASP A 243 -10.53 26.38 9.38
CA ASP A 243 -11.45 26.37 8.23
C ASP A 243 -10.95 27.24 7.07
N GLU A 244 -10.18 28.29 7.36
CA GLU A 244 -9.57 29.15 6.35
C GLU A 244 -8.44 28.42 5.59
N GLU A 245 -7.59 27.70 6.32
CA GLU A 245 -6.53 26.88 5.74
C GLU A 245 -7.09 25.68 4.95
N GLN A 246 -8.19 25.10 5.42
CA GLN A 246 -8.96 24.07 4.70
C GLN A 246 -9.43 24.61 3.34
N ARG A 247 -10.17 25.72 3.33
CA ARG A 247 -10.65 26.38 2.10
C ARG A 247 -9.52 26.74 1.12
N ARG A 248 -8.36 27.16 1.65
CA ARG A 248 -7.18 27.54 0.86
C ARG A 248 -6.51 26.34 0.16
N LEU A 249 -6.66 25.12 0.70
CA LEU A 249 -5.92 23.93 0.26
C LEU A 249 -6.78 22.83 -0.39
N GLU A 250 -8.07 22.74 -0.10
CA GLU A 250 -8.91 21.58 -0.46
C GLU A 250 -9.07 21.33 -1.98
N HIS A 251 -9.00 22.40 -2.78
CA HIS A 251 -9.07 22.34 -4.25
C HIS A 251 -7.70 22.28 -4.94
N MET A 252 -6.59 22.28 -4.21
CA MET A 252 -5.27 22.10 -4.81
C MET A 252 -5.06 20.67 -5.31
N PRO A 253 -4.19 20.43 -6.31
CA PRO A 253 -3.75 19.09 -6.64
C PRO A 253 -2.95 18.48 -5.48
N THR A 254 -3.00 17.16 -5.35
CA THR A 254 -2.04 16.45 -4.48
C THR A 254 -0.63 16.69 -4.99
N ILE A 255 0.25 17.23 -4.16
CA ILE A 255 1.66 17.43 -4.52
C ILE A 255 2.50 16.22 -4.08
N LEU A 256 3.30 15.68 -5.00
CA LEU A 256 4.22 14.56 -4.78
C LEU A 256 5.56 14.88 -5.44
N ASN A 257 6.66 14.64 -4.72
CA ASN A 257 8.02 14.79 -5.22
C ASN A 257 8.78 13.47 -5.00
N PHE A 258 9.01 12.68 -6.05
CA PHE A 258 9.72 11.39 -5.92
C PHE A 258 11.19 11.53 -5.50
N CYS A 259 11.81 12.69 -5.65
CA CYS A 259 13.20 12.89 -5.26
C CYS A 259 13.36 12.95 -3.72
N THR A 260 12.35 13.44 -3.01
CA THR A 260 12.28 13.43 -1.53
C THR A 260 11.33 12.35 -0.99
N GLY A 261 10.46 11.80 -1.85
CA GLY A 261 9.35 10.91 -1.50
C GLY A 261 8.18 11.61 -0.82
N ILE A 262 8.28 12.91 -0.54
CA ILE A 262 7.28 13.63 0.24
C ILE A 262 6.04 13.90 -0.61
N PHE A 263 4.88 13.70 0.00
CA PHE A 263 3.61 14.16 -0.54
C PHE A 263 2.71 14.78 0.53
N ILE A 264 1.90 15.74 0.09
CA ILE A 264 0.82 16.33 0.88
C ILE A 264 -0.47 16.09 0.11
N ILE A 265 -1.43 15.43 0.76
CA ILE A 265 -2.79 15.28 0.21
C ILE A 265 -3.62 16.45 0.75
N PRO A 266 -4.41 17.14 -0.11
CA PRO A 266 -5.34 18.19 0.28
C PRO A 266 -6.20 17.79 1.48
N PRO A 267 -6.44 18.73 2.42
CA PRO A 267 -7.05 18.41 3.69
C PRO A 267 -8.55 18.15 3.56
N ARG A 268 -9.09 17.43 4.54
CA ARG A 268 -10.54 17.27 4.73
C ARG A 268 -10.85 17.26 6.22
N ASN A 269 -12.00 17.80 6.61
CA ASN A 269 -12.46 17.86 8.00
C ASN A 269 -11.41 18.48 8.95
N ASN A 270 -10.72 19.53 8.47
CA ASN A 270 -9.66 20.24 9.18
C ASN A 270 -8.51 19.33 9.63
N LEU A 271 -8.14 18.39 8.76
CA LEU A 271 -7.02 17.48 8.97
C LEU A 271 -6.17 17.43 7.70
N LEU A 272 -4.96 17.98 7.78
CA LEU A 272 -3.94 17.90 6.75
C LEU A 272 -3.07 16.66 6.99
N LYS A 273 -2.68 15.99 5.91
CA LYS A 273 -1.77 14.83 5.94
C LYS A 273 -0.50 15.10 5.15
N ILE A 274 0.64 14.82 5.77
CA ILE A 274 1.95 14.72 5.12
C ILE A 274 2.50 13.30 5.30
N ALA A 275 3.14 12.76 4.28
CA ALA A 275 3.70 11.41 4.31
C ALA A 275 4.90 11.30 3.37
N ARG A 276 5.71 10.25 3.57
CA ARG A 276 6.93 9.99 2.82
C ARG A 276 6.88 8.60 2.18
N HIS A 277 7.15 8.54 0.88
CA HIS A 277 7.30 7.34 0.07
C HIS A 277 8.79 7.10 -0.19
N ALA A 278 9.44 6.38 0.73
CA ALA A 278 10.88 6.16 0.78
C ALA A 278 11.21 4.65 0.74
N TYR A 279 12.48 4.27 0.85
CA TYR A 279 12.84 2.87 1.17
C TYR A 279 12.29 2.42 2.54
N GLY A 280 12.05 3.37 3.45
CA GLY A 280 11.35 3.15 4.72
C GLY A 280 12.17 2.44 5.78
N TYR A 281 11.52 2.19 6.92
CA TYR A 281 12.09 1.51 8.07
C TYR A 281 11.81 0.00 7.99
N HIS A 282 12.81 -0.81 8.30
CA HIS A 282 12.70 -2.25 8.50
C HIS A 282 12.58 -2.54 10.00
N ASN A 283 11.87 -3.61 10.37
CA ASN A 283 11.79 -4.08 11.76
C ASN A 283 12.03 -5.60 11.77
N PRO A 284 13.29 -6.05 11.68
CA PRO A 284 13.62 -7.47 11.61
C PRO A 284 13.25 -8.20 12.91
N ILE A 285 12.47 -9.27 12.78
CA ILE A 285 12.07 -10.16 13.87
C ILE A 285 12.39 -11.60 13.46
N SER A 286 13.05 -12.34 14.35
CA SER A 286 13.28 -13.78 14.17
C SER A 286 11.98 -14.57 14.36
N VAL A 287 11.56 -15.31 13.35
CA VAL A 287 10.37 -16.18 13.37
C VAL A 287 10.74 -17.63 13.00
N PRO A 288 9.95 -18.64 13.40
CA PRO A 288 10.12 -20.00 12.88
C PRO A 288 9.91 -20.05 11.37
N VAL A 289 10.73 -20.83 10.65
CA VAL A 289 10.55 -20.98 9.18
C VAL A 289 9.23 -21.72 8.88
N PRO A 290 8.31 -21.16 8.07
CA PRO A 290 6.98 -21.71 7.84
C PRO A 290 7.00 -22.82 6.78
N VAL A 291 7.50 -24.01 7.16
CA VAL A 291 7.47 -25.23 6.33
C VAL A 291 6.61 -26.34 6.97
N PRO A 292 6.06 -27.27 6.16
CA PRO A 292 5.35 -28.45 6.66
C PRO A 292 6.17 -29.21 7.72
N GLY A 293 5.51 -29.70 8.77
CA GLY A 293 6.14 -30.42 9.88
C GLY A 293 6.84 -29.54 10.94
N ASN A 294 7.16 -28.27 10.65
CA ASN A 294 7.92 -27.41 11.57
C ASN A 294 7.09 -26.78 12.71
N GLN A 295 5.83 -27.20 12.86
CA GLN A 295 4.85 -26.63 13.79
C GLN A 295 5.11 -26.96 15.29
N ARG A 296 6.13 -27.79 15.61
CA ARG A 296 6.40 -28.29 16.98
C ARG A 296 7.61 -27.64 17.68
N GLY A 297 8.13 -26.52 17.18
CA GLY A 297 8.97 -25.61 17.97
C GLY A 297 10.45 -25.96 18.17
N THR A 298 10.96 -27.04 17.57
CA THR A 298 12.41 -27.38 17.55
C THR A 298 13.09 -26.85 16.28
N ALA A 299 12.69 -25.64 15.86
CA ALA A 299 12.75 -25.17 14.48
C ALA A 299 13.98 -24.31 14.15
N ALA A 300 14.46 -24.41 12.92
CA ALA A 300 15.25 -23.32 12.34
C ALA A 300 14.42 -22.03 12.26
N THR A 301 15.06 -20.90 12.54
CA THR A 301 14.46 -19.56 12.46
C THR A 301 14.89 -18.83 11.19
N MET A 302 14.16 -17.77 10.85
CA MET A 302 14.52 -16.79 9.83
C MET A 302 14.16 -15.39 10.31
N ASP A 303 14.98 -14.41 9.94
CA ASP A 303 14.67 -13.01 10.20
C ASP A 303 13.83 -12.44 9.05
N VAL A 304 12.73 -11.79 9.41
CA VAL A 304 11.85 -11.08 8.47
C VAL A 304 11.46 -9.74 9.05
N SER A 305 11.40 -8.71 8.21
CA SER A 305 10.80 -7.42 8.61
C SER A 305 9.30 -7.61 8.83
N LEU A 306 8.77 -7.15 9.97
CA LEU A 306 7.34 -7.25 10.31
C LEU A 306 6.79 -5.94 10.91
N PRO A 307 5.49 -5.66 10.74
CA PRO A 307 4.88 -4.46 11.31
C PRO A 307 5.01 -4.35 12.83
N GLU A 308 5.38 -3.15 13.28
CA GLU A 308 5.32 -2.70 14.68
C GLU A 308 4.04 -1.85 14.84
N PRO A 309 2.95 -2.36 15.44
CA PRO A 309 1.69 -1.63 15.63
C PRO A 309 1.87 -0.43 16.55
N GLY A 310 1.16 0.67 16.28
CA GLY A 310 1.22 1.89 17.10
C GLY A 310 2.58 2.61 17.16
N ALA A 311 3.59 2.21 16.39
CA ALA A 311 4.89 2.88 16.38
C ALA A 311 4.79 4.34 15.89
N PRO A 312 5.34 5.32 16.64
CA PRO A 312 5.43 6.70 16.18
C PRO A 312 6.51 6.84 15.10
N ILE A 313 6.51 7.96 14.37
CA ILE A 313 7.61 8.23 13.44
C ILE A 313 8.91 8.53 14.20
N PRO A 314 10.07 8.03 13.75
CA PRO A 314 11.35 8.48 14.29
C PRO A 314 11.66 9.94 13.97
N ARG A 315 12.60 10.52 14.73
CA ARG A 315 13.08 11.90 14.60
C ARG A 315 13.48 12.28 13.16
N GLU A 316 14.20 11.41 12.45
CA GLU A 316 14.59 11.62 11.04
C GLU A 316 13.37 11.80 10.13
N GLY A 317 12.31 11.01 10.35
CA GLY A 317 11.06 11.12 9.60
C GLY A 317 10.30 12.40 9.92
N GLU A 318 10.33 12.84 11.19
CA GLU A 318 9.77 14.13 11.58
C GLU A 318 10.55 15.29 10.96
N GLU A 319 11.89 15.28 11.02
CA GLU A 319 12.76 16.33 10.46
C GLU A 319 12.62 16.42 8.93
N ALA A 320 12.43 15.29 8.25
CA ALA A 320 12.07 15.27 6.82
C ALA A 320 10.73 15.97 6.55
N PHE A 321 9.72 15.82 7.42
CA PHE A 321 8.47 16.57 7.31
C PHE A 321 8.64 18.06 7.63
N ARG A 322 9.41 18.44 8.66
CA ARG A 322 9.68 19.85 8.98
C ARG A 322 10.38 20.56 7.81
N SER A 323 11.41 19.93 7.23
CA SER A 323 12.13 20.43 6.06
C SER A 323 11.23 20.60 4.84
N ALA A 324 10.30 19.65 4.61
CA ALA A 324 9.35 19.74 3.51
C ALA A 324 8.26 20.80 3.76
N LEU A 325 7.73 20.92 4.98
CA LEU A 325 6.80 21.99 5.35
C LEU A 325 7.45 23.37 5.19
N ASN A 326 8.74 23.53 5.48
CA ASN A 326 9.45 24.79 5.26
C ASN A 326 9.48 25.25 3.79
N GLN A 327 9.31 24.33 2.85
CA GLN A 327 9.25 24.63 1.42
C GLN A 327 7.80 24.71 0.92
N LEU A 328 6.95 23.77 1.36
CA LEU A 328 5.58 23.55 0.85
C LEU A 328 4.51 24.34 1.59
N LEU A 329 4.69 24.62 2.88
CA LEU A 329 3.69 25.25 3.76
C LEU A 329 4.39 25.96 4.94
N PRO A 330 5.14 27.05 4.71
CA PRO A 330 6.04 27.61 5.73
C PRO A 330 5.34 27.98 7.06
N THR A 331 4.09 28.45 7.02
CA THR A 331 3.28 28.77 8.22
C THR A 331 2.85 27.55 9.05
N PHE A 332 3.24 26.34 8.65
CA PHE A 332 2.92 25.07 9.29
C PHE A 332 4.15 24.41 9.92
N VAL A 333 5.37 24.93 9.69
CA VAL A 333 6.65 24.31 10.12
C VAL A 333 6.67 23.97 11.61
N ASP A 334 6.35 24.93 12.46
CA ASP A 334 6.42 24.78 13.92
C ASP A 334 5.13 24.22 14.54
N ARG A 335 4.09 23.97 13.75
CA ARG A 335 2.80 23.49 14.27
C ARG A 335 2.93 22.03 14.73
N PRO A 336 2.44 21.65 15.93
CA PRO A 336 2.50 20.28 16.38
C PRO A 336 1.69 19.35 15.46
N PHE A 337 2.21 18.15 15.21
CA PHE A 337 1.44 17.09 14.57
C PHE A 337 0.41 16.57 15.58
N SER A 338 -0.86 16.47 15.16
CA SER A 338 -1.95 15.93 15.97
C SER A 338 -1.94 14.40 16.05
N GLY A 339 -1.11 13.75 15.24
CA GLY A 339 -0.86 12.31 15.28
C GLY A 339 0.24 11.94 14.28
N THR A 340 0.97 10.87 14.58
CA THR A 340 2.00 10.30 13.68
C THR A 340 1.91 8.78 13.74
N ARG A 341 2.28 8.09 12.66
CA ARG A 341 2.37 6.62 12.64
C ARG A 341 3.34 6.12 11.58
N VAL A 342 3.87 4.92 11.82
CA VAL A 342 4.58 4.13 10.81
C VAL A 342 3.57 3.23 10.09
N CYS A 343 3.34 3.49 8.80
CA CYS A 343 2.41 2.72 7.96
C CYS A 343 3.16 1.64 7.16
N TRP A 344 2.75 0.38 7.27
CA TRP A 344 3.49 -0.76 6.73
C TRP A 344 2.97 -1.28 5.38
N TYR A 345 3.86 -1.50 4.42
CA TYR A 345 3.56 -2.19 3.16
C TYR A 345 4.55 -3.33 2.87
N THR A 346 4.20 -4.17 1.90
CA THR A 346 5.01 -5.28 1.39
C THR A 346 5.66 -4.87 0.08
N ASP A 347 6.93 -4.52 0.10
CA ASP A 347 7.70 -4.15 -1.07
C ASP A 347 8.26 -5.41 -1.76
N THR A 348 8.13 -5.49 -3.09
CA THR A 348 8.89 -6.40 -3.94
C THR A 348 10.05 -5.66 -4.62
N PRO A 349 11.10 -6.35 -5.12
CA PRO A 349 12.25 -5.69 -5.75
C PRO A 349 11.88 -4.73 -6.89
N LYS A 350 10.87 -5.07 -7.70
CA LYS A 350 10.43 -4.28 -8.87
C LYS A 350 9.21 -3.39 -8.61
N GLY A 351 8.61 -3.47 -7.42
CA GLY A 351 7.34 -2.80 -7.12
C GLY A 351 6.14 -3.50 -7.74
N ASP A 352 6.28 -4.76 -8.14
CA ASP A 352 5.20 -5.58 -8.67
C ASP A 352 4.40 -6.26 -7.55
N PHE A 353 3.10 -6.51 -7.80
CA PHE A 353 2.29 -7.33 -6.90
C PHE A 353 2.65 -8.81 -7.02
N ILE A 354 2.30 -9.61 -6.03
CA ILE A 354 2.33 -11.08 -6.12
C ILE A 354 0.88 -11.55 -6.11
N ILE A 355 0.39 -11.97 -7.28
CA ILE A 355 -0.99 -12.41 -7.52
C ILE A 355 -0.95 -13.74 -8.27
N THR A 356 -0.59 -14.80 -7.55
CA THR A 356 -0.30 -16.11 -8.14
C THR A 356 -0.40 -17.24 -7.11
N TYR A 357 -0.49 -18.48 -7.59
CA TYR A 357 -0.35 -19.68 -6.77
C TYR A 357 1.09 -19.84 -6.27
N HIS A 358 1.26 -20.37 -5.06
CA HIS A 358 2.58 -20.75 -4.57
C HIS A 358 3.10 -21.97 -5.37
N PRO A 359 4.32 -21.95 -5.94
CA PRO A 359 4.78 -23.02 -6.84
C PRO A 359 4.85 -24.39 -6.16
N ASP A 360 5.37 -24.45 -4.92
CA ASP A 360 5.61 -25.72 -4.20
C ASP A 360 4.52 -26.12 -3.19
N GLN A 361 3.45 -25.32 -3.04
CA GLN A 361 2.41 -25.51 -2.01
C GLN A 361 1.01 -25.46 -2.66
N PRO A 362 0.49 -26.61 -3.15
CA PRO A 362 -0.85 -26.69 -3.71
C PRO A 362 -1.93 -26.21 -2.73
N GLY A 363 -2.98 -25.57 -3.23
CA GLY A 363 -4.04 -25.00 -2.39
C GLY A 363 -3.70 -23.64 -1.76
N LEU A 364 -2.50 -23.08 -2.00
CA LEU A 364 -2.09 -21.76 -1.55
C LEU A 364 -1.99 -20.76 -2.70
N PHE A 365 -2.69 -19.63 -2.57
CA PHE A 365 -2.61 -18.48 -3.47
C PHE A 365 -2.21 -17.23 -2.69
N LEU A 366 -1.40 -16.36 -3.28
CA LEU A 366 -0.96 -15.10 -2.68
C LEU A 366 -1.59 -13.92 -3.43
N ALA A 367 -2.08 -12.94 -2.68
CA ALA A 367 -2.54 -11.64 -3.17
C ALA A 367 -1.89 -10.54 -2.31
N THR A 368 -0.60 -10.30 -2.52
CA THR A 368 0.27 -9.48 -1.66
C THR A 368 1.27 -8.67 -2.50
N GLY A 369 2.35 -8.16 -1.89
CA GLY A 369 3.40 -7.41 -2.61
C GLY A 369 2.95 -6.01 -3.03
N GLY A 370 1.97 -5.43 -2.33
CA GLY A 370 1.30 -4.19 -2.74
C GLY A 370 2.16 -2.93 -2.83
N SER A 371 3.45 -3.01 -2.45
CA SER A 371 4.56 -2.09 -2.73
C SER A 371 4.25 -0.59 -2.57
N GLY A 372 3.43 -0.24 -1.58
CA GLY A 372 2.99 1.13 -1.30
C GLY A 372 1.96 1.74 -2.27
N HIS A 373 1.48 1.00 -3.29
CA HIS A 373 0.62 1.55 -4.36
C HIS A 373 -0.66 0.74 -4.68
N ALA A 374 -0.84 -0.46 -4.11
CA ALA A 374 -2.02 -1.31 -4.37
C ALA A 374 -3.38 -0.66 -4.08
N TYR A 375 -3.47 0.26 -3.11
CA TYR A 375 -4.75 0.82 -2.66
C TYR A 375 -5.59 1.42 -3.80
N LYS A 376 -4.99 2.14 -4.75
CA LYS A 376 -5.76 2.85 -5.80
C LYS A 376 -6.51 1.91 -6.74
N PHE A 377 -6.10 0.64 -6.80
CA PHE A 377 -6.73 -0.40 -7.60
C PHE A 377 -7.89 -1.10 -6.88
N PHE A 378 -8.27 -0.68 -5.67
CA PHE A 378 -9.31 -1.32 -4.85
C PHE A 378 -10.64 -1.66 -5.61
N PRO A 379 -11.14 -0.81 -6.55
CA PRO A 379 -12.33 -1.13 -7.32
C PRO A 379 -12.20 -2.26 -8.37
N VAL A 380 -10.97 -2.68 -8.72
CA VAL A 380 -10.69 -3.62 -9.82
C VAL A 380 -9.74 -4.76 -9.47
N ILE A 381 -8.92 -4.62 -8.43
CA ILE A 381 -7.85 -5.57 -8.11
C ILE A 381 -8.36 -6.96 -7.75
N GLY A 382 -9.54 -7.05 -7.12
CA GLY A 382 -10.20 -8.31 -6.81
C GLY A 382 -10.65 -9.08 -8.04
N ASP A 383 -11.18 -8.38 -9.04
CA ASP A 383 -11.54 -9.01 -10.32
C ASP A 383 -10.29 -9.58 -10.99
N LYS A 384 -9.15 -8.88 -10.87
CA LYS A 384 -7.85 -9.34 -11.37
C LYS A 384 -7.24 -10.51 -10.58
N VAL A 385 -7.45 -10.58 -9.26
CA VAL A 385 -7.12 -11.76 -8.44
C VAL A 385 -7.96 -12.97 -8.90
N VAL A 386 -9.25 -12.78 -9.19
CA VAL A 386 -10.10 -13.86 -9.70
C VAL A 386 -9.75 -14.26 -11.14
N ASP A 387 -9.39 -13.31 -12.00
CA ASP A 387 -8.84 -13.61 -13.34
C ASP A 387 -7.59 -14.50 -13.23
N ALA A 388 -6.69 -14.22 -12.27
CA ALA A 388 -5.50 -15.04 -12.02
C ALA A 388 -5.86 -16.45 -11.48
N LEU A 389 -6.79 -16.54 -10.53
CA LEU A 389 -7.29 -17.82 -9.99
C LEU A 389 -7.90 -18.73 -11.06
N GLU A 390 -8.59 -18.14 -12.05
CA GLU A 390 -9.25 -18.85 -13.15
C GLU A 390 -8.32 -19.24 -14.31
N GLY A 391 -7.10 -18.67 -14.37
CA GLY A 391 -6.15 -18.80 -15.49
C GLY A 391 -6.36 -17.78 -16.63
N ASN A 392 -7.18 -16.75 -16.40
CA ASN A 392 -7.67 -15.79 -17.38
C ASN A 392 -6.97 -14.41 -17.35
N LEU A 393 -6.07 -14.15 -16.38
CA LEU A 393 -5.36 -12.87 -16.25
C LEU A 393 -4.58 -12.50 -17.53
N GLU A 394 -4.64 -11.22 -17.92
CA GLU A 394 -3.93 -10.70 -19.09
C GLU A 394 -2.43 -11.02 -19.05
N PRO A 395 -1.78 -11.40 -20.18
CA PRO A 395 -0.37 -11.81 -20.19
C PRO A 395 0.57 -10.80 -19.54
N GLU A 396 0.42 -9.51 -19.86
CA GLU A 396 1.23 -8.42 -19.30
C GLU A 396 1.18 -8.37 -17.76
N LEU A 397 0.00 -8.59 -17.17
CA LEU A 397 -0.18 -8.60 -15.71
C LEU A 397 0.28 -9.93 -15.10
N ARG A 398 0.12 -11.04 -15.82
CA ARG A 398 0.56 -12.37 -15.40
C ARG A 398 2.08 -12.45 -15.29
N ASP A 399 2.79 -11.83 -16.23
CA ASP A 399 4.25 -11.78 -16.23
C ASP A 399 4.76 -10.92 -15.06
N LEU A 400 4.18 -9.73 -14.87
CA LEU A 400 4.50 -8.83 -13.76
C LEU A 400 4.20 -9.44 -12.39
N TRP A 401 3.06 -10.15 -12.22
CA TRP A 401 2.60 -10.65 -10.93
C TRP A 401 2.90 -12.14 -10.66
N SER A 402 3.83 -12.69 -11.44
CA SER A 402 4.37 -14.04 -11.27
C SER A 402 5.18 -14.18 -9.97
N TRP A 403 5.84 -15.33 -9.74
CA TRP A 403 6.48 -15.65 -8.46
C TRP A 403 7.97 -15.19 -8.38
N PRO A 404 8.32 -14.01 -7.80
CA PRO A 404 9.70 -13.50 -7.68
C PRO A 404 10.47 -13.36 -9.01
N ALA A 405 11.72 -13.84 -9.16
CA ALA A 405 12.54 -14.72 -8.33
C ALA A 405 13.00 -14.14 -6.97
N ALA A 406 13.82 -14.87 -6.21
CA ALA A 406 14.51 -14.34 -5.02
C ALA A 406 15.80 -13.63 -5.43
N VAL A 407 16.05 -12.44 -4.87
CA VAL A 407 17.32 -11.70 -4.94
C VAL A 407 18.10 -11.86 -3.63
N ASP A 408 19.34 -11.34 -3.57
CA ASP A 408 20.12 -11.36 -2.33
C ASP A 408 19.43 -10.52 -1.23
N VAL A 409 19.24 -11.14 -0.06
CA VAL A 409 18.66 -10.52 1.15
C VAL A 409 19.59 -9.44 1.73
N ALA A 410 20.90 -9.61 1.55
CA ALA A 410 21.90 -8.62 1.98
C ALA A 410 21.77 -7.32 1.19
N GLU A 411 21.40 -7.39 -0.09
CA GLU A 411 21.28 -6.23 -0.99
C GLU A 411 19.86 -5.64 -1.03
N PHE A 412 18.82 -6.46 -0.89
CA PHE A 412 17.42 -6.02 -1.02
C PHE A 412 16.94 -5.22 0.19
N LYS A 413 16.87 -3.88 0.05
CA LYS A 413 16.43 -2.95 1.10
C LYS A 413 15.07 -2.28 0.85
N GLY A 414 14.35 -2.68 -0.19
CA GLY A 414 13.06 -2.13 -0.60
C GLY A 414 12.94 -2.10 -2.12
N THR A 415 11.83 -1.59 -2.64
CA THR A 415 11.55 -1.51 -4.08
C THR A 415 12.54 -0.60 -4.83
N GLU A 416 13.04 -1.06 -5.97
CA GLU A 416 13.98 -0.34 -6.85
C GLU A 416 13.33 0.10 -8.19
N ASP A 417 12.03 0.44 -8.17
CA ASP A 417 11.24 0.90 -9.34
C ASP A 417 11.52 2.36 -9.76
N GLY A 418 12.46 3.03 -9.09
CA GLY A 418 12.75 4.45 -9.26
C GLY A 418 11.76 5.41 -8.60
N SER A 419 10.74 4.92 -7.87
CA SER A 419 9.81 5.77 -7.10
C SER A 419 10.26 6.00 -5.65
N ARG A 420 11.24 5.25 -5.14
CA ARG A 420 11.71 5.34 -3.75
C ARG A 420 12.81 6.39 -3.57
N SER A 421 12.77 7.04 -2.42
CA SER A 421 13.71 8.09 -1.98
C SER A 421 14.32 7.78 -0.61
N GLY A 422 15.23 8.66 -0.17
CA GLY A 422 15.79 8.61 1.18
C GLY A 422 16.83 7.51 1.40
N PRO A 423 17.33 7.36 2.64
CA PRO A 423 18.30 6.33 2.99
C PRO A 423 17.71 4.92 2.87
N LYS A 424 18.54 3.96 2.45
CA LYS A 424 18.17 2.53 2.39
C LYS A 424 18.47 1.85 3.72
N GLY A 425 17.63 0.89 4.11
CA GLY A 425 17.92 -0.04 5.21
C GLY A 425 17.91 0.56 6.62
N LEU A 426 17.14 1.64 6.86
CA LEU A 426 16.94 2.14 8.22
C LEU A 426 16.25 1.09 9.09
N LEU A 427 16.70 0.91 10.33
CA LEU A 427 16.08 0.00 11.30
C LEU A 427 15.21 0.80 12.27
N LEU A 428 13.91 0.49 12.31
CA LEU A 428 12.91 1.26 13.07
C LEU A 428 13.31 1.43 14.54
N MET A 429 13.69 0.33 15.19
CA MET A 429 14.02 0.32 16.61
C MET A 429 15.29 1.12 16.93
N GLU A 430 16.25 1.17 16.01
CA GLU A 430 17.45 2.00 16.17
C GLU A 430 17.13 3.49 16.03
N GLU A 431 16.32 3.87 15.04
CA GLU A 431 15.90 5.26 14.84
C GLU A 431 15.02 5.78 15.99
N LEU A 432 14.16 4.91 16.55
CA LEU A 432 13.41 5.21 17.78
C LEU A 432 14.33 5.36 18.99
N ALA A 433 15.35 4.52 19.14
CA ALA A 433 16.34 4.66 20.23
C ALA A 433 17.16 5.96 20.12
N LYS A 434 17.58 6.35 18.90
CA LYS A 434 18.22 7.65 18.63
C LYS A 434 17.31 8.81 19.02
N THR A 435 16.02 8.74 18.65
CA THR A 435 14.98 9.73 19.00
C THR A 435 14.86 9.92 20.51
N GLN A 436 14.73 8.82 21.27
CA GLN A 436 14.64 8.87 22.74
C GLN A 436 15.90 9.44 23.40
N LYS A 437 17.08 9.12 22.88
CA LYS A 437 18.35 9.65 23.39
C LYS A 437 18.43 11.18 23.21
N MET A 438 18.04 11.70 22.04
CA MET A 438 18.02 13.14 21.76
C MET A 438 17.05 13.89 22.68
N GLN A 439 15.83 13.36 22.88
CA GLN A 439 14.84 13.97 23.78
C GLN A 439 15.33 14.09 25.22
N ARG A 440 16.07 13.10 25.72
CA ARG A 440 16.71 13.16 27.06
C ARG A 440 17.81 14.21 27.12
N SER A 441 18.62 14.34 26.07
CA SER A 441 19.67 15.36 26.00
C SER A 441 19.15 16.79 25.85
N SER A 442 17.92 17.01 25.36
CA SER A 442 17.29 18.33 25.31
C SER A 442 16.57 18.75 26.60
N LEU A 443 16.56 17.89 27.63
CA LEU A 443 15.96 18.14 28.96
C LEU A 443 17.02 18.34 30.06
N LEU A 444 18.30 18.37 29.69
CA LEU A 444 19.48 18.61 30.52
C LEU A 444 20.18 19.89 30.05
#